data_AF-A0A1Z4IJG4-F1
#
_entry.id   AF-A0A1Z4IJG4-F1
#
_cell.length_a   1.000
_cell.length_b   1.000
_cell.length_c   1.000
_cell.angle_alpha   90.00
_cell.angle_beta   90.00
_cell.angle_gamma   90.00
#
_symmetry.space_group_name_H-M   'P 1'
#
loop_
_entity.id
_entity.type
_entity.pdbx_description
1 polymer ?
#
loop_
_entity_poly.entity_id
_entity_poly.type
_entity_poly.pdbx_seq_one_letter_code
_entity_poly.pdbx_strand_id
1 'polypeptide(L)' 'MVKQKKGSNDLTAANLLYSLRCRGGSAPLHTLGFSTGVIQSLLDKNLVKVQNTGCGFLLQLIEEK' A
#
# COMPACT_ATOMS: atom_id res chain seq x y z
N MET A 1 12.80 -13.89 -17.61
CA MET A 1 11.50 -13.39 -17.09
C MET A 1 11.42 -13.76 -15.61
N VAL A 2 11.55 -12.78 -14.72
CA VAL A 2 11.72 -13.03 -13.28
C VAL A 2 10.37 -13.47 -12.70
N LYS A 3 10.29 -14.72 -12.25
CA LYS A 3 9.09 -15.29 -11.62
C LYS A 3 8.86 -14.56 -10.28
N GLN A 4 7.82 -13.73 -10.24
CA GLN A 4 7.39 -13.07 -9.02
C GLN A 4 6.96 -14.12 -7.99
N LYS A 5 7.56 -14.03 -6.81
CA LYS A 5 7.31 -14.90 -5.65
C LYS A 5 5.91 -14.61 -5.12
N LYS A 6 4.93 -15.35 -5.65
CA LYS A 6 3.51 -15.31 -5.34
C LYS A 6 3.26 -16.08 -4.03
N GLY A 7 2.80 -15.41 -2.98
CA GLY A 7 2.45 -16.07 -1.71
C GLY A 7 2.61 -15.20 -0.46
N SER A 8 3.72 -14.48 -0.31
CA SER A 8 3.97 -13.65 0.89
C SER A 8 3.49 -12.21 0.76
N ASN A 9 3.45 -11.68 -0.46
CA ASN A 9 3.08 -10.29 -0.71
C ASN A 9 1.57 -10.05 -0.62
N ASP A 10 0.74 -11.06 -0.93
CA ASP A 10 -0.72 -10.92 -0.95
C ASP A 10 -1.33 -10.78 0.45
N LEU A 11 -0.89 -11.58 1.42
CA LEU A 11 -1.27 -11.44 2.84
C LEU A 11 -0.80 -10.10 3.42
N THR A 12 0.42 -9.71 3.07
CA THR A 12 1.02 -8.44 3.51
C THR A 12 0.27 -7.24 2.93
N ALA A 13 -0.14 -7.33 1.66
CA ALA A 13 -0.98 -6.33 0.99
C ALA A 13 -2.35 -6.20 1.67
N ALA A 14 -3.00 -7.33 1.99
CA ALA A 14 -4.29 -7.32 2.70
C ALA A 14 -4.17 -6.69 4.09
N ASN A 15 -3.11 -7.01 4.84
CA ASN A 15 -2.85 -6.40 6.15
C ASN A 15 -2.57 -4.90 6.07
N LEU A 16 -1.86 -4.44 5.02
CA LEU A 16 -1.64 -3.02 4.77
C LEU A 16 -2.98 -2.31 4.49
N LEU A 17 -3.82 -2.86 3.61
CA LEU A 17 -5.15 -2.30 3.32
C LEU A 17 -6.01 -2.25 4.58
N TYR A 18 -6.01 -3.31 5.38
CA TYR A 18 -6.75 -3.36 6.64
C TYR A 18 -6.25 -2.30 7.64
N SER A 19 -4.93 -2.18 7.80
CA SER A 19 -4.32 -1.17 8.68
C SER A 19 -4.64 0.26 8.24
N LEU A 20 -4.65 0.51 6.92
CA LEU A 20 -5.06 1.80 6.36
C LEU A 20 -6.53 2.08 6.64
N ARG A 21 -7.43 1.10 6.48
CA ARG A 21 -8.86 1.23 6.83
C ARG A 21 -9.04 1.56 8.31
N CYS A 22 -8.35 0.84 9.20
CA CYS A 22 -8.39 1.10 10.65
C CYS A 22 -7.87 2.49 11.03
N ARG A 23 -6.95 3.07 10.24
CA ARG A 23 -6.39 4.42 10.45
C ARG A 23 -7.18 5.54 9.77
N GLY A 24 -8.32 5.26 9.14
CA GLY A 24 -9.12 6.28 8.46
C GLY A 24 -8.72 6.52 7.00
N GLY A 25 -8.19 5.49 6.32
CA GLY A 25 -8.01 5.49 4.88
C GLY A 25 -6.64 5.98 4.39
N SER A 26 -5.75 6.45 5.26
CA SER A 26 -4.43 6.93 4.86
C SER A 26 -3.35 6.73 5.93
N ALA A 27 -2.12 6.44 5.51
CA ALA A 27 -0.96 6.35 6.40
C ALA A 27 0.35 6.78 5.71
N PRO A 28 1.29 7.41 6.43
CA PRO A 28 2.56 7.81 5.86
C PRO A 28 3.44 6.63 5.44
N LEU A 29 4.02 6.67 4.24
CA LEU A 29 4.91 5.62 3.73
C LEU A 29 6.12 5.37 4.64
N HIS A 30 6.65 6.41 5.28
CA HIS A 30 7.78 6.27 6.21
C HIS A 30 7.41 5.52 7.49
N THR A 31 6.14 5.51 7.89
CA THR A 31 5.66 4.70 9.03
C THR A 31 5.29 3.28 8.62
N LEU A 32 5.06 3.08 7.33
CA LEU A 32 4.71 1.79 6.75
C LEU A 32 6.01 1.02 6.51
N GLY A 33 6.39 0.16 7.46
CA GLY A 33 7.54 -0.75 7.34
C GLY A 33 7.34 -1.88 6.30
N PHE A 34 6.64 -1.60 5.21
CA PHE A 34 6.26 -2.54 4.18
C PHE A 34 7.24 -2.50 3.01
N SER A 35 7.50 -3.67 2.43
CA SER A 35 8.35 -3.77 1.24
C SER A 35 7.76 -3.00 0.05
N THR A 36 8.62 -2.30 -0.69
CA THR A 36 8.25 -1.57 -1.91
C THR A 36 7.52 -2.44 -2.93
N GLY A 37 7.85 -3.73 -3.04
CA GLY A 37 7.13 -4.65 -3.94
C GLY A 37 5.65 -4.86 -3.60
N VAL A 38 5.29 -4.81 -2.31
CA VAL A 38 3.89 -4.91 -1.87
C VAL A 38 3.13 -3.62 -2.23
N ILE A 39 3.76 -2.47 -1.97
CA ILE A 39 3.19 -1.16 -2.29
C ILE A 39 3.01 -1.01 -3.80
N GLN A 40 4.01 -1.43 -4.60
CA GLN A 40 3.94 -1.42 -6.06
C GLN A 40 2.81 -2.31 -6.57
N SER A 41 2.62 -3.51 -6.00
CA SER A 41 1.52 -4.39 -6.39
C SER A 41 0.14 -3.81 -6.04
N LEU A 42 0.02 -3.10 -4.93
CA LEU A 42 -1.22 -2.40 -4.56
C LEU A 42 -1.50 -1.18 -5.45
N LEU A 43 -0.46 -0.46 -5.87
CA LEU A 43 -0.57 0.64 -6.83
C LEU A 43 -0.96 0.13 -8.23
N ASP A 44 -0.35 -0.97 -8.67
CA ASP A 44 -0.66 -1.63 -9.95
C ASP A 44 -2.13 -2.08 -10.00
N LYS A 45 -2.63 -2.60 -8.87
CA LYS A 45 -4.04 -2.97 -8.69
C LYS A 45 -4.98 -1.77 -8.45
N ASN A 46 -4.47 -0.53 -8.47
CA ASN A 46 -5.23 0.70 -8.18
C ASN A 46 -6.00 0.67 -6.84
N LEU A 47 -5.50 -0.04 -5.83
CA LEU A 47 -6.15 -0.12 -4.51
C LEU A 47 -5.69 1.00 -3.57
N VAL A 48 -4.51 1.56 -3.83
CA VAL A 48 -3.91 2.64 -3.06
C VAL A 48 -3.33 3.68 -4.01
N LYS A 49 -3.24 4.93 -3.56
CA LYS A 49 -2.53 6.02 -4.21
C LYS A 49 -1.45 6.56 -3.29
N VAL A 50 -0.33 6.99 -3.87
CA VAL A 50 0.66 7.77 -3.15
C VAL A 50 0.33 9.25 -3.32
N GLN A 51 0.14 9.95 -2.23
CA GLN A 51 -0.03 11.40 -2.18
C GLN A 51 1.21 12.03 -1.55
N ASN A 52 1.82 12.99 -2.24
CA ASN A 52 2.89 13.79 -1.65
C ASN A 52 2.26 14.99 -0.92
N THR A 53 2.47 15.08 0.39
CA THR A 53 1.94 16.18 1.22
C THR A 53 2.96 17.29 1.46
N GLY A 54 4.11 17.26 0.77
CA GLY A 54 5.20 18.23 0.94
C GLY A 54 6.11 17.93 2.14
N CYS A 55 5.58 17.28 3.17
CA CYS A 55 6.36 16.75 4.31
C CYS A 55 6.74 15.27 4.14
N GLY A 56 6.31 14.63 3.05
CA GLY A 56 6.62 13.23 2.74
C GLY A 56 5.57 12.57 1.86
N PHE A 57 5.71 11.26 1.71
CA PHE A 57 4.77 10.43 0.96
C PHE A 57 3.74 9.79 1.90
N LEU A 58 2.47 9.93 1.55
CA LEU A 58 1.32 9.35 2.21
C LEU A 58 0.71 8.30 1.29
N LEU A 59 0.45 7.11 1.81
CA LEU A 59 -0.27 6.07 1.11
C LEU A 59 -1.74 6.20 1.51
N GLN A 60 -2.63 6.45 0.55
CA GLN A 60 -4.06 6.59 0.77
C GLN A 60 -4.79 5.47 0.04
N LEU A 61 -5.78 4.86 0.68
CA LEU A 61 -6.69 3.91 0.04
C LEU A 61 -7.51 4.62 -1.04
N ILE A 62 -7.62 3.98 -2.19
CA ILE A 62 -8.62 4.33 -3.19
C ILE A 62 -9.83 3.47 -2.83
N GLU A 63 -10.67 3.99 -1.94
CA GLU A 63 -11.96 3.36 -1.68
C GLU A 63 -12.83 3.70 -2.91
N GLU A 64 -12.92 2.76 -3.86
CA GLU A 64 -14.00 2.81 -4.86
C GLU A 64 -15.32 2.69 -4.09
N LYS A 65 -16.10 3.77 -4.17
CA LYS A 65 -17.39 3.96 -3.51
C LYS A 65 -18.46 3.10 -4.16
#